data_AF-A0A357QX40-F1
#
_entry.id   AF-A0A357QX40-F1
#
_cell.length_a   1.000
_cell.length_b   1.000
_cell.length_c   1.000
_cell.angle_alpha   90.00
_cell.angle_beta   90.00
_cell.angle_gamma   90.00
#
_symmetry.space_group_name_H-M   'P 1'
#
loop_
_entity.id
_entity.type
_entity.pdbx_description
1 polymer ?
#
loop_
_entity_poly.entity_id
_entity_poly.type
_entity_poly.pdbx_seq_one_letter_code
_entity_poly.pdbx_strand_id
1 'polypeptide(L)'
;KLTEYLWPIVKEMIKTAIENHQHLIIEGCYIPFNYKSDFSVQYLSSIKEICLVFSEEYIIKNVELIQANSSVIEQRLDESYVSADWLIDANHKNLILCREYQWCYYVVEKTYDINKMVQYMIDHDFFTEVLR
;
A
#
# COMPACT_ATOMS: atom_id res chain seq x y z
N LYS A 1 -19.02 -1.50 6.01
CA LYS A 1 -18.30 -0.87 4.85
C LYS A 1 -17.64 -1.97 4.01
N LEU A 2 -17.30 -1.73 2.74
CA LEU A 2 -16.75 -2.78 1.84
C LEU A 2 -15.49 -3.48 2.39
N THR A 3 -14.62 -2.75 3.10
CA THR A 3 -13.45 -3.31 3.81
C THR A 3 -13.80 -4.44 4.77
N GLU A 4 -14.85 -4.29 5.60
CA GLU A 4 -15.25 -5.31 6.59
C GLU A 4 -15.76 -6.59 5.92
N TYR A 5 -16.30 -6.47 4.71
CA TYR A 5 -16.78 -7.60 3.93
C TYR A 5 -15.64 -8.33 3.20
N LEU A 6 -14.73 -7.59 2.58
CA LEU A 6 -13.63 -8.16 1.79
C LEU A 6 -12.47 -8.67 2.65
N TRP A 7 -12.16 -7.98 3.75
CA TRP A 7 -10.99 -8.30 4.56
C TRP A 7 -10.97 -9.74 5.10
N PRO A 8 -12.08 -10.31 5.62
CA PRO A 8 -12.09 -11.72 6.04
C PRO A 8 -11.70 -12.69 4.92
N ILE A 9 -12.05 -12.40 3.67
CA ILE A 9 -11.70 -13.23 2.51
C ILE A 9 -10.21 -13.09 2.20
N VAL A 10 -9.73 -11.85 2.09
CA VAL A 10 -8.31 -11.55 1.80
C VAL A 10 -7.40 -12.13 2.88
N LYS A 11 -7.78 -12.03 4.16
CA LYS A 11 -7.05 -12.60 5.29
C LYS A 11 -6.83 -14.11 5.14
N GLU A 12 -7.88 -14.85 4.76
CA GLU A 12 -7.75 -16.30 4.57
C GLU A 12 -6.96 -16.65 3.30
N MET A 13 -7.00 -15.82 2.26
CA MET A 13 -6.11 -15.97 1.10
C MET A 13 -4.63 -15.78 1.50
N ILE A 14 -4.33 -14.80 2.35
CA ILE A 14 -2.97 -14.57 2.88
C ILE A 14 -2.48 -15.81 3.64
N LYS A 15 -3.31 -16.31 4.58
CA LYS A 15 -2.97 -17.50 5.36
C LYS A 15 -2.73 -18.72 4.46
N THR A 16 -3.61 -18.95 3.50
CA THR A 16 -3.49 -20.05 2.53
C THR A 16 -2.18 -19.96 1.74
N ALA A 17 -1.80 -18.77 1.27
CA ALA A 17 -0.54 -18.59 0.55
C ALA A 17 0.67 -18.91 1.45
N ILE A 18 0.67 -18.42 2.70
CA ILE A 18 1.74 -18.67 3.68
C ILE A 18 1.85 -20.16 4.00
N GLU A 19 0.73 -20.82 4.30
CA GLU A 19 0.64 -22.25 4.63
C GLU A 19 1.13 -23.15 3.48
N ASN A 20 0.94 -22.72 2.23
CA ASN A 20 1.38 -23.44 1.03
C ASN A 20 2.77 -23.00 0.53
N HIS A 21 3.49 -22.16 1.27
CA HIS A 21 4.80 -21.63 0.87
C HIS A 21 4.77 -20.91 -0.49
N GLN A 22 3.70 -20.15 -0.75
CA GLN A 22 3.52 -19.38 -1.98
C GLN A 22 3.79 -17.89 -1.72
N HIS A 23 4.46 -17.25 -2.67
CA HIS A 23 4.61 -15.80 -2.68
C HIS A 23 3.33 -15.15 -3.22
N LEU A 24 2.82 -14.15 -2.51
CA LEU A 24 1.63 -13.39 -2.89
C LEU A 24 1.88 -11.90 -2.63
N ILE A 25 1.62 -11.06 -3.62
CA ILE A 25 1.55 -9.61 -3.46
C ILE A 25 0.08 -9.22 -3.49
N ILE A 26 -0.34 -8.42 -2.51
CA ILE A 26 -1.69 -7.86 -2.43
C ILE A 26 -1.57 -6.35 -2.51
N GLU A 27 -2.20 -5.78 -3.52
CA GLU A 27 -2.35 -4.34 -3.71
C GLU A 27 -3.83 -3.99 -3.61
N GLY A 28 -4.18 -2.96 -2.84
CA GLY A 28 -5.55 -2.46 -2.83
C GLY A 28 -5.94 -1.63 -1.61
N CYS A 29 -7.08 -0.98 -1.71
CA CYS A 29 -7.57 0.04 -0.77
C CYS A 29 -8.39 -0.53 0.41
N TYR A 30 -8.46 -1.85 0.56
CA TYR A 30 -9.36 -2.52 1.53
C TYR A 30 -8.62 -3.37 2.57
N ILE A 31 -7.38 -2.99 2.90
CA ILE A 31 -6.62 -3.58 4.00
C ILE A 31 -6.82 -2.70 5.25
N PRO A 32 -7.33 -3.24 6.38
CA PRO A 32 -7.47 -2.46 7.60
C PRO A 32 -6.11 -2.09 8.17
N PHE A 33 -5.91 -0.85 8.62
CA PHE A 33 -4.65 -0.44 9.26
C PHE A 33 -4.30 -1.27 10.50
N ASN A 34 -5.30 -1.80 11.20
CA ASN A 34 -5.10 -2.70 12.32
C ASN A 34 -4.96 -4.18 11.92
N TYR A 35 -4.76 -4.54 10.64
CA TYR A 35 -4.73 -5.94 10.19
C TYR A 35 -3.80 -6.85 11.00
N LYS A 36 -2.70 -6.30 11.55
CA LYS A 36 -1.74 -7.05 12.38
C LYS A 36 -2.41 -7.72 13.57
N SER A 37 -3.54 -7.19 14.09
CA SER A 37 -4.30 -7.82 15.18
C SER A 37 -5.04 -9.10 14.77
N ASP A 38 -5.21 -9.35 13.47
CA ASP A 38 -5.93 -10.52 12.95
C ASP A 38 -5.03 -11.72 12.65
N PHE A 39 -3.72 -11.59 12.87
CA PHE A 39 -2.72 -12.62 12.61
C PHE A 39 -1.91 -12.95 13.86
N SER A 40 -1.47 -14.21 13.96
CA SER A 40 -0.48 -14.59 14.97
C SER A 40 0.92 -14.15 14.57
N VAL A 41 1.85 -14.13 15.53
CA VAL A 41 3.26 -13.78 15.31
C VAL A 41 3.90 -14.64 14.21
N GLN A 42 3.50 -15.91 14.09
CA GLN A 42 4.01 -16.83 13.06
C GLN A 42 3.57 -16.46 11.64
N TYR A 43 2.37 -15.91 11.47
CA TYR A 43 1.95 -15.38 10.15
C TYR A 43 2.64 -14.04 9.88
N LEU A 44 2.74 -13.18 10.90
CA LEU A 44 3.33 -11.85 10.76
C LEU A 44 4.81 -11.88 10.37
N SER A 45 5.58 -12.91 10.73
CA SER A 45 6.96 -13.06 10.26
C SER A 45 7.05 -13.18 8.73
N SER A 46 6.03 -13.75 8.09
CA SER A 46 5.96 -13.98 6.65
C SER A 46 5.26 -12.86 5.87
N ILE A 47 4.74 -11.83 6.56
CA ILE A 47 4.01 -10.72 5.94
C ILE A 47 4.89 -9.47 5.99
N LYS A 48 5.07 -8.83 4.84
CA LYS A 48 5.76 -7.54 4.71
C LYS A 48 4.81 -6.53 4.08
N GLU A 49 4.64 -5.38 4.72
CA GLU A 49 3.77 -4.30 4.25
C GLU A 49 4.56 -3.03 3.93
N ILE A 50 4.24 -2.38 2.81
CA ILE A 50 4.76 -1.06 2.48
C ILE A 50 3.64 -0.19 1.93
N CYS A 51 3.46 0.99 2.54
CA CYS A 51 2.57 2.03 2.01
C CYS A 51 3.38 3.02 1.18
N LEU A 52 2.90 3.35 -0.02
CA LEU A 52 3.48 4.41 -0.84
C LEU A 52 2.77 5.72 -0.54
N VAL A 53 3.55 6.70 -0.08
CA VAL A 53 3.07 8.04 0.27
C VAL A 53 3.74 9.02 -0.67
N PHE A 54 2.98 9.93 -1.26
CA PHE A 54 3.49 10.93 -2.19
C PHE A 54 3.61 12.28 -1.48
N SER A 55 4.68 13.04 -1.70
CA SER A 55 4.76 14.40 -1.14
C SER A 55 3.68 15.30 -1.75
N GLU A 56 3.28 16.35 -1.02
CA GLU A 56 2.36 17.36 -1.55
C GLU A 56 2.92 18.01 -2.83
N GLU A 57 4.22 18.32 -2.84
CA GLU A 57 4.91 18.85 -4.03
C GLU A 57 4.83 17.88 -5.22
N TYR A 58 5.00 16.58 -4.98
CA TYR A 58 4.87 15.56 -6.02
C TYR A 58 3.44 15.54 -6.59
N ILE A 59 2.43 15.54 -5.72
CA ILE A 59 1.02 15.48 -6.13
C ILE A 59 0.67 16.72 -6.97
N ILE A 60 0.98 17.92 -6.49
CA ILE A 60 0.69 19.18 -7.20
C ILE A 60 1.37 19.19 -8.57
N LYS A 61 2.65 18.79 -8.63
CA LYS A 61 3.41 18.77 -9.87
C LYS A 61 2.87 17.77 -10.90
N ASN A 62 2.30 16.65 -10.45
CA ASN A 62 1.91 15.55 -11.33
C ASN A 62 0.40 15.32 -11.42
N VAL A 63 -0.44 16.20 -10.86
CA VAL A 63 -1.90 15.98 -10.77
C VAL A 63 -2.54 15.73 -12.13
N GLU A 64 -2.17 16.49 -13.17
CA GLU A 64 -2.71 16.30 -14.51
C GLU A 64 -2.38 14.92 -15.08
N LEU A 65 -1.14 14.45 -14.85
CA LEU A 65 -0.71 13.12 -15.26
C LEU A 65 -1.45 12.02 -14.47
N ILE A 66 -1.64 12.21 -13.16
CA ILE A 66 -2.38 11.28 -12.30
C ILE A 66 -3.83 11.16 -12.77
N GLN A 67 -4.49 12.29 -13.04
CA GLN A 67 -5.87 12.32 -13.55
C GLN A 67 -5.99 11.64 -14.91
N ALA A 68 -5.11 11.99 -15.86
CA ALA A 68 -5.10 11.40 -17.19
C ALA A 68 -4.86 9.88 -17.19
N ASN A 69 -4.23 9.35 -16.13
CA ASN A 69 -3.93 7.93 -15.98
C ASN A 69 -4.73 7.24 -14.87
N SER A 70 -5.79 7.87 -14.33
CA SER A 70 -6.47 7.39 -13.13
C SER A 70 -7.21 6.04 -13.32
N SER A 71 -7.38 5.61 -14.56
CA SER A 71 -8.14 4.44 -14.98
C SER A 71 -7.52 3.70 -16.18
N VAL A 72 -6.19 3.77 -16.37
CA VAL A 72 -5.50 3.16 -17.54
C VAL A 72 -5.81 1.68 -17.74
N ILE A 73 -6.07 0.94 -16.66
CA ILE A 73 -6.27 -0.51 -16.67
C ILE A 73 -7.70 -0.95 -16.37
N GLU A 74 -8.64 -0.02 -16.13
CA GLU A 74 -10.01 -0.33 -15.75
C GLU A 74 -10.99 0.77 -16.20
N GLN A 75 -12.29 0.46 -16.29
CA GLN A 75 -13.30 1.48 -16.58
C GLN A 75 -14.03 1.84 -15.29
N ARG A 76 -13.82 3.07 -14.79
CA ARG A 76 -14.48 3.59 -13.59
C ARG A 76 -15.79 4.29 -13.94
N LEU A 77 -16.77 4.23 -13.04
CA LEU A 77 -18.08 4.86 -13.24
C LEU A 77 -18.03 6.39 -13.07
N ASP A 78 -17.12 6.89 -12.24
CA ASP A 78 -16.94 8.31 -11.96
C ASP A 78 -15.46 8.56 -11.62
N GLU A 79 -14.88 9.58 -12.24
CA GLU A 79 -13.50 10.04 -12.03
C GLU A 79 -13.45 11.53 -11.65
N SER A 80 -14.61 12.19 -11.60
CA SER A 80 -14.71 13.64 -11.36
C SER A 80 -14.23 14.05 -9.96
N TYR A 81 -14.11 13.10 -9.04
CA TYR A 81 -13.63 13.33 -7.67
C TYR A 81 -12.11 13.43 -7.55
N VAL A 82 -11.34 12.98 -8.56
CA VAL A 82 -9.88 12.97 -8.48
C VAL A 82 -9.36 14.39 -8.66
N SER A 83 -9.07 15.08 -7.55
CA SER A 83 -8.48 16.42 -7.52
C SER A 83 -7.17 16.45 -6.73
N ALA A 84 -6.36 17.50 -6.90
CA ALA A 84 -5.15 17.70 -6.10
C ALA A 84 -5.47 17.70 -4.60
N ASP A 85 -6.49 18.46 -4.19
CA ASP A 85 -6.90 18.55 -2.78
C ASP A 85 -7.32 17.19 -2.22
N TRP A 86 -8.08 16.41 -2.99
CA TRP A 86 -8.49 15.07 -2.57
C TRP A 86 -7.30 14.13 -2.43
N LEU A 87 -6.37 14.14 -3.40
CA LEU A 87 -5.16 13.33 -3.37
C LEU A 87 -4.28 13.68 -2.17
N ILE A 88 -4.08 14.98 -1.91
CA ILE A 88 -3.28 15.48 -0.78
C ILE A 88 -3.92 15.05 0.55
N ASP A 89 -5.23 15.28 0.72
CA ASP A 89 -5.96 14.93 1.95
C ASP A 89 -5.96 13.43 2.20
N ALA A 90 -6.27 12.61 1.18
CA ALA A 90 -6.26 11.15 1.29
C ALA A 90 -4.86 10.62 1.63
N ASN A 91 -3.82 11.14 0.95
CA ASN A 91 -2.44 10.73 1.18
C ASN A 91 -1.94 11.14 2.58
N HIS A 92 -2.27 12.34 3.04
CA HIS A 92 -1.92 12.80 4.38
C HIS A 92 -2.61 11.97 5.47
N LYS A 93 -3.90 11.64 5.29
CA LYS A 93 -4.64 10.74 6.19
C LYS A 93 -3.98 9.36 6.26
N ASN A 94 -3.59 8.80 5.12
CA ASN A 94 -2.88 7.52 5.09
C ASN A 94 -1.52 7.58 5.79
N LEU A 95 -0.75 8.66 5.63
CA LEU A 95 0.52 8.84 6.33
C LEU A 95 0.34 8.90 7.86
N ILE A 96 -0.71 9.59 8.34
CA ILE A 96 -1.04 9.63 9.77
C ILE A 96 -1.35 8.21 10.27
N LEU A 97 -2.21 7.48 9.57
CA LEU A 97 -2.59 6.12 9.94
C LEU A 97 -1.41 5.15 9.88
N CYS A 98 -0.50 5.30 8.90
CA CYS A 98 0.72 4.51 8.84
C CYS A 98 1.57 4.71 10.10
N ARG A 99 1.71 5.96 10.56
CA ARG A 99 2.46 6.28 11.78
C ARG A 99 1.78 5.74 13.03
N GLU A 100 0.46 5.90 13.12
CA GLU A 100 -0.35 5.43 14.25
C GLU A 100 -0.28 3.90 14.41
N TYR A 101 -0.42 3.17 13.31
CA TYR A 101 -0.42 1.70 13.29
C TYR A 101 0.95 1.08 13.01
N GLN A 102 2.00 1.89 12.96
CA GLN A 102 3.37 1.46 12.69
C GLN A 102 3.48 0.59 11.43
N TRP A 103 2.80 1.02 10.36
CA TRP A 103 3.05 0.48 9.02
C TRP A 103 4.33 1.08 8.48
N CYS A 104 5.11 0.28 7.76
CA CYS A 104 6.16 0.85 6.96
C CYS A 104 5.58 1.66 5.81
N TYR A 105 6.24 2.77 5.50
CA TYR A 105 5.90 3.61 4.37
C TYR A 105 7.16 4.16 3.70
N TYR A 106 7.05 4.43 2.41
CA TYR A 106 8.07 5.10 1.61
C TYR A 106 7.51 6.37 1.01
N VAL A 107 8.21 7.50 1.21
CA VAL A 107 7.79 8.82 0.73
C VAL A 107 8.42 9.11 -0.63
N VAL A 108 7.58 9.27 -1.65
CA VAL A 108 7.97 9.68 -2.99
C VAL A 108 7.97 11.20 -3.05
N GLU A 109 9.16 11.81 -3.01
CA GLU A 109 9.27 13.28 -2.94
C GLU A 109 9.23 13.98 -4.29
N LYS A 110 9.98 13.48 -5.30
CA LYS A 110 10.19 14.20 -6.58
C LYS A 110 9.88 13.35 -7.80
N THR A 111 10.37 12.12 -7.80
CA THR A 111 10.25 11.18 -8.90
C THR A 111 9.97 9.80 -8.34
N TYR A 112 8.96 9.14 -8.88
CA TYR A 112 8.75 7.73 -8.59
C TYR A 112 9.85 6.89 -9.25
N ASP A 113 10.64 6.20 -8.43
CA ASP A 113 11.74 5.34 -8.87
C ASP A 113 11.65 4.02 -8.11
N ILE A 114 11.24 2.98 -8.82
CA ILE A 114 11.04 1.65 -8.25
C ILE A 114 12.34 1.06 -7.69
N ASN A 115 13.50 1.35 -8.29
CA ASN A 115 14.77 0.80 -7.83
C ASN A 115 15.14 1.40 -6.47
N LYS A 116 14.90 2.72 -6.28
CA LYS A 116 15.10 3.36 -4.98
C LYS A 116 14.15 2.84 -3.92
N MET A 117 12.89 2.61 -4.27
CA MET A 117 11.91 2.02 -3.37
C MET A 117 12.29 0.60 -2.96
N VAL A 118 12.69 -0.25 -3.91
CA VAL A 118 13.14 -1.62 -3.63
C VAL A 118 14.42 -1.59 -2.80
N GLN A 119 15.37 -0.70 -3.09
CA GLN A 119 16.58 -0.53 -2.27
C GLN A 119 16.22 -0.11 -0.84
N TYR A 120 15.30 0.84 -0.67
CA TYR A 120 14.78 1.24 0.64
C TYR A 120 14.19 0.06 1.40
N MET A 121 13.39 -0.78 0.73
CA MET A 121 12.86 -2.01 1.33
C MET A 121 13.98 -2.97 1.76
N ILE A 122 15.00 -3.18 0.92
CA ILE A 122 16.16 -4.02 1.26
C ILE A 122 16.88 -3.47 2.50
N ASP A 123 17.14 -2.16 2.53
CA ASP A 123 17.87 -1.50 3.62
C ASP A 123 17.12 -1.52 4.95
N HIS A 124 15.80 -1.75 4.92
CA HIS A 124 14.92 -1.85 6.09
C HIS A 124 14.49 -3.30 6.37
N ASP A 125 15.29 -4.28 5.94
CA ASP A 125 15.12 -5.72 6.22
C ASP A 125 13.77 -6.31 5.74
N PHE A 126 13.21 -5.79 4.64
CA PHE A 126 12.00 -6.36 4.06
C PHE A 126 12.22 -7.74 3.45
N PHE A 127 13.42 -7.98 2.90
CA PHE A 127 13.72 -9.16 2.08
C PHE A 127 14.79 -10.07 2.68
N THR A 128 15.22 -9.85 3.91
CA THR A 128 16.32 -10.61 4.54
C THR A 128 16.05 -12.11 4.71
N GLU A 129 14.79 -12.55 4.59
CA GLU A 129 14.42 -13.97 4.56
C GLU A 129 14.28 -14.56 3.14
N VAL A 130 14.31 -13.74 2.09
CA VAL A 130 14.07 -14.17 0.68
C VAL A 130 15.38 -14.52 -0.05
N LEU A 131 16.53 -14.10 0.48
CA LEU A 131 17.86 -14.32 -0.13
C LEU A 131 18.74 -15.30 0.66
N ARG A 132 18.17 -16.06 1.60
CA ARG A 132 18.82 -17.22 2.24
C ARG A 132 18.21 -18.51 1.71
#